data_AF-A0A8E0S723-F1
#
_entry.id   AF-A0A8E0S723-F1
#
_cell.length_a   1.000
_cell.length_b   1.000
_cell.length_c   1.000
_cell.angle_alpha   90.00
_cell.angle_beta   90.00
_cell.angle_gamma   90.00
#
_symmetry.space_group_name_H-M   'P 1'
#
loop_
_entity.id
_entity.type
_entity.pdbx_description
1 polymer ?
#
loop_
_entity_poly.entity_id
_entity_poly.type
_entity_poly.pdbx_seq_one_letter_code
_entity_poly.pdbx_strand_id
1 'polypeptide(L)'
;MRRRLDDPEMLSTEVLLNMLLSYRDSEFEVSAADYDAMVTLVDDVRKLPMRSKMVELSMIQYLYAFALNGRKQPGDRERALSVINNLLSTCEKPSADMYGLLGRIHKDRFVESKFTDQEALKAAIESYRNGFQADPNEYMGVNLANLLVCTGQELNTSQELNRICNVLNLRIGRKGDISKLTDYWDVATFFEVRVLLEEYTSAVRAVERIYAMDPPIWQLASTLRNIRLINHFRKPAHDKAKLTPARRLFDFWMEFLSDVVTESGQSLQSSTNGTCLSADAIVNGSKFSVPIDCLC
;
A
#
# COMPACT_ATOMS: atom_id res chain seq x y z
N MET A 1 -7.30 0.10 -24.98
CA MET A 1 -6.37 -1.02 -25.22
C MET A 1 -7.08 -2.38 -25.34
N ARG A 2 -8.11 -2.70 -24.52
CA ARG A 2 -8.85 -3.99 -24.58
C ARG A 2 -9.46 -4.36 -25.95
N ARG A 3 -10.07 -3.42 -26.69
CA ARG A 3 -10.81 -3.70 -27.96
C ARG A 3 -9.97 -4.23 -29.14
N ARG A 4 -8.63 -4.36 -29.01
CA ARG A 4 -7.73 -4.86 -30.07
C ARG A 4 -7.01 -6.16 -29.71
N LEU A 5 -7.37 -6.79 -28.57
CA LEU A 5 -6.71 -7.99 -28.06
C LEU A 5 -7.63 -9.23 -28.04
N ASP A 6 -8.81 -9.13 -28.66
CA ASP A 6 -9.69 -10.27 -28.89
C ASP A 6 -9.14 -11.23 -29.95
N ASP A 7 -8.10 -10.80 -30.70
CA ASP A 7 -7.32 -11.67 -31.58
C ASP A 7 -6.31 -12.47 -30.76
N PRO A 8 -6.48 -13.80 -30.63
CA PRO A 8 -5.53 -14.63 -29.91
C PRO A 8 -4.12 -14.47 -30.48
N GLU A 9 -3.91 -14.29 -31.78
CA GLU A 9 -2.55 -14.22 -32.35
C GLU A 9 -1.71 -13.07 -31.81
N MET A 10 -2.33 -11.97 -31.35
CA MET A 10 -1.61 -10.79 -30.85
C MET A 10 -1.22 -10.86 -29.36
N LEU A 11 -1.76 -11.80 -28.59
CA LEU A 11 -1.47 -11.90 -27.16
C LEU A 11 -0.10 -12.59 -26.92
N SER A 12 0.87 -11.86 -26.40
CA SER A 12 2.19 -12.38 -26.03
C SER A 12 2.47 -12.16 -24.55
N THR A 13 3.50 -12.83 -24.01
CA THR A 13 3.96 -12.61 -22.62
C THR A 13 4.26 -11.15 -22.35
N GLU A 14 4.92 -10.48 -23.30
CA GLU A 14 5.29 -9.07 -23.20
C GLU A 14 4.04 -8.18 -23.20
N VAL A 15 3.07 -8.46 -24.06
CA VAL A 15 1.79 -7.74 -24.09
C VAL A 15 1.04 -7.91 -22.77
N LEU A 16 0.93 -9.15 -22.27
CA LEU A 16 0.29 -9.43 -20.99
C LEU A 16 0.98 -8.69 -19.84
N LEU A 17 2.31 -8.74 -19.78
CA LEU A 17 3.09 -8.06 -18.76
C LEU A 17 2.86 -6.54 -18.82
N ASN A 18 2.98 -5.93 -19.99
CA ASN A 18 2.79 -4.49 -20.18
C ASN A 18 1.37 -4.04 -19.84
N MET A 19 0.35 -4.85 -20.14
CA MET A 19 -1.02 -4.58 -19.70
C MET A 19 -1.13 -4.56 -18.17
N LEU A 20 -0.59 -5.58 -17.49
CA LEU A 20 -0.62 -5.64 -16.03
C LEU A 20 0.13 -4.46 -15.40
N LEU A 21 1.28 -4.08 -15.96
CA LEU A 21 2.03 -2.91 -15.53
C LEU A 21 1.23 -1.62 -15.76
N SER A 22 0.53 -1.48 -16.89
CA SER A 22 -0.29 -0.30 -17.15
C SER A 22 -1.47 -0.13 -16.18
N TYR A 23 -2.08 -1.23 -15.71
CA TYR A 23 -3.11 -1.17 -14.67
C TYR A 23 -2.51 -0.85 -13.29
N ARG A 24 -1.29 -1.33 -13.02
CA ARG A 24 -0.59 -1.08 -11.75
C ARG A 24 -0.06 0.35 -11.65
N ASP A 25 0.45 0.89 -12.74
CA ASP A 25 1.14 2.18 -12.79
C ASP A 25 0.16 3.31 -13.18
N SER A 26 -1.13 3.15 -12.89
CA SER A 26 -2.09 4.24 -13.04
C SER A 26 -1.63 5.43 -12.18
N GLU A 27 -1.57 6.62 -12.78
CA GLU A 27 -1.11 7.86 -12.10
C GLU A 27 -1.93 8.18 -10.82
N PHE A 28 -3.14 7.63 -10.75
CA PHE A 28 -4.04 7.63 -9.62
C PHE A 28 -4.03 6.23 -8.99
N GLU A 29 -4.09 6.16 -7.65
CA GLU A 29 -4.14 4.91 -6.86
C GLU A 29 -4.76 3.76 -7.64
N VAL A 30 -4.07 2.61 -7.71
CA VAL A 30 -4.63 1.42 -8.37
C VAL A 30 -6.02 1.18 -7.80
N SER A 31 -7.03 1.44 -8.63
CA SER A 31 -8.40 1.42 -8.16
C SER A 31 -8.83 -0.03 -7.95
N ALA A 32 -9.91 -0.23 -7.19
CA ALA A 32 -10.52 -1.57 -7.10
C ALA A 32 -10.85 -2.14 -8.51
N ALA A 33 -11.18 -1.27 -9.47
CA ALA A 33 -11.43 -1.66 -10.85
C ALA A 33 -10.15 -2.06 -11.60
N ASP A 34 -9.01 -1.42 -11.33
CA ASP A 34 -7.72 -1.79 -11.94
C ASP A 34 -7.22 -3.13 -11.39
N TYR A 35 -7.33 -3.34 -10.08
CA TYR A 35 -7.04 -4.65 -9.47
C TYR A 35 -7.93 -5.75 -10.03
N ASP A 36 -9.25 -5.48 -10.18
CA ASP A 36 -10.16 -6.42 -10.81
C ASP A 36 -9.83 -6.69 -12.28
N ALA A 37 -9.42 -5.66 -13.03
CA ALA A 37 -8.98 -5.81 -14.41
C ALA A 37 -7.73 -6.67 -14.54
N MET A 38 -6.76 -6.52 -13.63
CA MET A 38 -5.55 -7.36 -13.56
C MET A 38 -5.90 -8.83 -13.25
N VAL A 39 -6.72 -9.06 -12.22
CA VAL A 39 -7.12 -10.42 -11.82
C VAL A 39 -7.90 -11.10 -12.95
N THR A 40 -8.88 -10.42 -13.52
CA THR A 40 -9.70 -10.91 -14.64
C THR A 40 -8.83 -11.25 -15.86
N LEU A 41 -7.89 -10.37 -16.22
CA LEU A 41 -6.99 -10.60 -17.35
C LEU A 41 -6.18 -11.89 -17.19
N VAL A 42 -5.59 -12.11 -16.01
CA VAL A 42 -4.79 -13.33 -15.75
C VAL A 42 -5.69 -14.57 -15.71
N ASP A 43 -6.88 -14.48 -15.10
CA ASP A 43 -7.83 -15.59 -15.03
C ASP A 43 -8.36 -15.98 -16.43
N ASP A 44 -8.57 -15.03 -17.32
CA ASP A 44 -9.01 -15.29 -18.70
C ASP A 44 -7.89 -15.87 -19.56
N VAL A 45 -6.67 -15.34 -19.48
CA VAL A 45 -5.52 -15.92 -20.19
C VAL A 45 -5.25 -17.35 -19.73
N ARG A 46 -5.44 -17.66 -18.44
CA ARG A 46 -5.27 -19.02 -17.90
C ARG A 46 -6.24 -20.04 -18.55
N LYS A 47 -7.43 -19.61 -18.97
CA LYS A 47 -8.43 -20.46 -19.64
C LYS A 47 -8.09 -20.78 -21.09
N LEU A 48 -7.12 -20.07 -21.70
CA LEU A 48 -6.73 -20.27 -23.10
C LEU A 48 -5.76 -21.46 -23.23
N PRO A 49 -6.15 -22.58 -23.89
CA PRO A 49 -5.37 -23.83 -23.89
C PRO A 49 -3.92 -23.70 -24.41
N MET A 50 -3.68 -22.81 -25.38
CA MET A 50 -2.36 -22.61 -26.00
C MET A 50 -1.51 -21.53 -25.31
N ARG A 51 -2.09 -20.79 -24.37
CA ARG A 51 -1.49 -19.58 -23.75
C ARG A 51 -1.44 -19.65 -22.23
N SER A 52 -1.99 -20.69 -21.62
CA SER A 52 -2.03 -20.89 -20.17
C SER A 52 -0.65 -20.80 -19.50
N LYS A 53 0.41 -21.30 -20.15
CA LYS A 53 1.79 -21.22 -19.63
C LYS A 53 2.31 -19.78 -19.44
N MET A 54 1.73 -18.79 -20.11
CA MET A 54 2.15 -17.39 -19.96
C MET A 54 1.94 -16.89 -18.54
N VAL A 55 0.90 -17.37 -17.85
CA VAL A 55 0.59 -16.94 -16.48
C VAL A 55 1.41 -17.67 -15.42
N GLU A 56 2.25 -18.63 -15.83
CA GLU A 56 3.17 -19.36 -14.94
C GLU A 56 4.47 -18.60 -14.72
N LEU A 57 4.75 -17.56 -15.51
CA LEU A 57 5.94 -16.73 -15.35
C LEU A 57 5.92 -15.99 -14.02
N SER A 58 7.05 -16.01 -13.31
CA SER A 58 7.21 -15.44 -11.97
C SER A 58 6.68 -14.01 -11.83
N MET A 59 6.98 -13.15 -12.80
CA MET A 59 6.52 -11.76 -12.76
C MET A 59 5.00 -11.63 -12.92
N ILE A 60 4.39 -12.48 -13.75
CA ILE A 60 2.93 -12.49 -13.93
C ILE A 60 2.24 -13.02 -12.67
N GLN A 61 2.77 -14.09 -12.07
CA GLN A 61 2.28 -14.62 -10.79
C GLN A 61 2.42 -13.59 -9.66
N TYR A 62 3.54 -12.86 -9.61
CA TYR A 62 3.75 -11.78 -8.67
C TYR A 62 2.68 -10.68 -8.83
N LEU A 63 2.51 -10.14 -10.04
CA LEU A 63 1.52 -9.08 -10.32
C LEU A 63 0.09 -9.55 -10.07
N TYR A 64 -0.19 -10.83 -10.33
CA TYR A 64 -1.48 -11.44 -10.04
C TYR A 64 -1.76 -11.54 -8.54
N ALA A 65 -0.80 -12.05 -7.75
CA ALA A 65 -0.93 -12.10 -6.29
C ALA A 65 -1.05 -10.70 -5.67
N PHE A 66 -0.29 -9.73 -6.21
CA PHE A 66 -0.41 -8.32 -5.86
C PHE A 66 -1.82 -7.79 -6.11
N ALA A 67 -2.38 -8.06 -7.28
CA ALA A 67 -3.71 -7.60 -7.65
C ALA A 67 -4.81 -8.26 -6.80
N LEU A 68 -4.72 -9.56 -6.54
CA LEU A 68 -5.64 -10.27 -5.63
C LEU A 68 -5.65 -9.61 -4.25
N ASN A 69 -4.48 -9.35 -3.65
CA ASN A 69 -4.43 -8.72 -2.33
C ASN A 69 -4.96 -7.28 -2.34
N GLY A 70 -4.79 -6.54 -3.44
CA GLY A 70 -5.32 -5.20 -3.62
C GLY A 70 -6.84 -5.17 -3.81
N ARG A 71 -7.40 -6.14 -4.54
CA ARG A 71 -8.83 -6.25 -4.85
C ARG A 71 -9.69 -6.60 -3.63
N LYS A 72 -9.19 -7.45 -2.74
CA LYS A 72 -9.81 -7.80 -1.44
C LYS A 72 -11.23 -8.38 -1.55
N GLN A 73 -11.60 -9.04 -2.64
CA GLN A 73 -12.85 -9.80 -2.68
C GLN A 73 -12.75 -11.08 -1.83
N PRO A 74 -13.88 -11.68 -1.41
CA PRO A 74 -13.87 -12.95 -0.67
C PRO A 74 -13.02 -14.03 -1.38
N GLY A 75 -12.08 -14.63 -0.65
CA GLY A 75 -11.18 -15.67 -1.18
C GLY A 75 -9.93 -15.13 -1.89
N ASP A 76 -9.83 -13.83 -2.20
CA ASP A 76 -8.66 -13.29 -2.89
C ASP A 76 -7.40 -13.39 -2.05
N ARG A 77 -7.50 -13.24 -0.73
CA ARG A 77 -6.32 -13.27 0.13
C ARG A 77 -5.71 -14.66 0.22
N GLU A 78 -6.54 -15.69 0.35
CA GLU A 78 -6.13 -17.09 0.34
C GLU A 78 -5.46 -17.43 -1.00
N ARG A 79 -6.04 -16.96 -2.12
CA ARG A 79 -5.47 -17.12 -3.46
C ARG A 79 -4.12 -16.39 -3.58
N ALA A 80 -4.02 -15.14 -3.11
CA ALA A 80 -2.79 -14.36 -3.15
C ALA A 80 -1.68 -15.07 -2.37
N LEU A 81 -1.97 -15.54 -1.16
CA LEU A 81 -1.04 -16.32 -0.33
C LEU A 81 -0.63 -17.62 -1.02
N SER A 82 -1.56 -18.35 -1.63
CA SER A 82 -1.25 -19.57 -2.36
C SER A 82 -0.29 -19.31 -3.52
N VAL A 83 -0.54 -18.26 -4.31
CA VAL A 83 0.30 -17.93 -5.48
C VAL A 83 1.69 -17.50 -5.04
N ILE A 84 1.81 -16.57 -4.08
CA ILE A 84 3.13 -16.06 -3.67
C ILE A 84 3.95 -17.12 -2.93
N ASN A 85 3.34 -17.98 -2.12
CA ASN A 85 4.05 -19.09 -1.46
C ASN A 85 4.54 -20.12 -2.48
N ASN A 86 3.72 -20.46 -3.48
CA ASN A 86 4.16 -21.33 -4.56
C ASN A 86 5.34 -20.73 -5.33
N LEU A 87 5.27 -19.43 -5.65
CA LEU A 87 6.34 -18.71 -6.32
C LEU A 87 7.65 -18.72 -5.51
N LEU A 88 7.58 -18.46 -4.20
CA LEU A 88 8.75 -18.52 -3.31
C LEU A 88 9.33 -19.93 -3.21
N SER A 89 8.49 -20.97 -3.20
CA SER A 89 8.94 -22.37 -3.09
C SER A 89 9.56 -22.94 -4.37
N THR A 90 9.20 -22.40 -5.52
CA THR A 90 9.64 -22.87 -6.85
C THR A 90 10.76 -22.02 -7.44
N CYS A 91 10.99 -20.82 -6.90
CA CYS A 91 12.07 -19.94 -7.32
C CYS A 91 13.37 -20.29 -6.57
N GLU A 92 14.43 -20.64 -7.29
CA GLU A 92 15.75 -20.96 -6.70
C GLU A 92 16.32 -19.78 -5.90
N LYS A 93 16.10 -18.54 -6.38
CA LYS A 93 16.59 -17.31 -5.75
C LYS A 93 15.48 -16.26 -5.72
N PRO A 94 14.58 -16.33 -4.73
CA PRO A 94 13.51 -15.36 -4.60
C PRO A 94 14.04 -13.94 -4.44
N SER A 95 13.44 -12.98 -5.15
CA SER A 95 13.81 -11.57 -5.02
C SER A 95 13.26 -10.97 -3.73
N ALA A 96 13.85 -9.85 -3.31
CA ALA A 96 13.33 -9.10 -2.18
C ALA A 96 11.86 -8.71 -2.40
N ASP A 97 11.47 -8.29 -3.60
CA ASP A 97 10.09 -7.90 -3.91
C ASP A 97 9.07 -9.02 -3.68
N MET A 98 9.42 -10.27 -3.99
CA MET A 98 8.56 -11.43 -3.73
C MET A 98 8.31 -11.60 -2.23
N TYR A 99 9.36 -11.51 -1.42
CA TYR A 99 9.24 -11.50 0.04
C TYR A 99 8.45 -10.28 0.55
N GLY A 100 8.67 -9.11 -0.05
CA GLY A 100 7.94 -7.89 0.28
C GLY A 100 6.44 -7.98 0.00
N LEU A 101 6.03 -8.72 -1.05
CA LEU A 101 4.61 -8.98 -1.32
C LEU A 101 4.00 -9.93 -0.29
N LEU A 102 4.68 -11.03 0.06
CA LEU A 102 4.22 -11.92 1.13
C LEU A 102 4.09 -11.14 2.46
N GLY A 103 5.10 -10.34 2.79
CA GLY A 103 5.09 -9.46 3.95
C GLY A 103 3.94 -8.46 3.95
N ARG A 104 3.65 -7.84 2.80
CA ARG A 104 2.51 -6.93 2.62
C ARG A 104 1.17 -7.62 2.85
N ILE A 105 0.96 -8.82 2.30
CA ILE A 105 -0.31 -9.56 2.47
C ILE A 105 -0.55 -9.85 3.96
N HIS A 106 0.49 -10.29 4.68
CA HIS A 106 0.39 -10.55 6.11
C HIS A 106 0.27 -9.26 6.95
N LYS A 107 0.95 -8.18 6.57
CA LYS A 107 0.77 -6.85 7.19
C LYS A 107 -0.66 -6.35 7.04
N ASP A 108 -1.26 -6.50 5.85
CA ASP A 108 -2.64 -6.12 5.60
C ASP A 108 -3.60 -6.93 6.49
N ARG A 109 -3.39 -8.24 6.63
CA ARG A 109 -4.16 -9.07 7.60
C ARG A 109 -4.05 -8.56 9.03
N PHE A 110 -2.82 -8.28 9.48
CA PHE A 110 -2.58 -7.77 10.82
C PHE A 110 -3.32 -6.43 11.07
N VAL A 111 -3.20 -5.48 10.15
CA VAL A 111 -3.86 -4.17 10.26
C VAL A 111 -5.39 -4.30 10.19
N GLU A 112 -5.92 -5.08 9.25
CA GLU A 112 -7.37 -5.27 9.07
C GLU A 112 -8.02 -6.02 10.24
N SER A 113 -7.26 -6.90 10.91
CA SER A 113 -7.69 -7.54 12.16
C SER A 113 -7.74 -6.58 13.36
N LYS A 114 -7.49 -5.29 13.16
CA LYS A 114 -7.29 -4.30 14.25
C LYS A 114 -6.19 -4.77 15.21
N PHE A 115 -5.13 -5.30 14.63
CA PHE A 115 -3.91 -5.73 15.31
C PHE A 115 -4.03 -6.96 16.22
N THR A 116 -5.08 -7.77 16.07
CA THR A 116 -5.26 -8.99 16.88
C THR A 116 -4.60 -10.23 16.27
N ASP A 117 -4.37 -10.27 14.95
CA ASP A 117 -3.75 -11.40 14.25
C ASP A 117 -2.21 -11.39 14.42
N GLN A 118 -1.75 -11.89 15.56
CA GLN A 118 -0.32 -11.95 15.92
C GLN A 118 0.48 -12.92 15.05
N GLU A 119 -0.17 -13.96 14.49
CA GLU A 119 0.49 -14.88 13.58
C GLU A 119 0.77 -14.21 12.22
N ALA A 120 -0.17 -13.39 11.73
CA ALA A 120 0.10 -12.54 10.57
C ALA A 120 1.21 -11.52 10.84
N LEU A 121 1.29 -10.92 12.04
CA LEU A 121 2.41 -10.03 12.39
C LEU A 121 3.76 -10.76 12.31
N LYS A 122 3.88 -11.95 12.91
CA LYS A 122 5.11 -12.76 12.85
C LYS A 122 5.48 -13.12 11.42
N ALA A 123 4.51 -13.57 10.62
CA ALA A 123 4.72 -13.93 9.23
C ALA A 123 5.16 -12.72 8.38
N ALA A 124 4.59 -11.54 8.63
CA ALA A 124 4.99 -10.31 7.97
C ALA A 124 6.44 -9.93 8.30
N ILE A 125 6.81 -9.97 9.59
CA ILE A 125 8.18 -9.68 10.04
C ILE A 125 9.18 -10.63 9.38
N GLU A 126 8.90 -11.93 9.40
CA GLU A 126 9.80 -12.92 8.82
C GLU A 126 9.95 -12.74 7.31
N SER A 127 8.86 -12.43 6.62
CA SER A 127 8.89 -12.13 5.18
C SER A 127 9.77 -10.90 4.89
N TYR A 128 9.54 -9.78 5.58
CA TYR A 128 10.37 -8.58 5.37
C TYR A 128 11.82 -8.77 5.82
N ARG A 129 12.08 -9.61 6.83
CA ARG A 129 13.44 -10.00 7.23
C ARG A 129 14.16 -10.76 6.12
N ASN A 130 13.50 -11.75 5.51
CA ASN A 130 14.04 -12.49 4.37
C ASN A 130 14.25 -11.57 3.16
N GLY A 131 13.31 -10.66 2.89
CA GLY A 131 13.45 -9.65 1.83
C GLY A 131 14.65 -8.72 2.07
N PHE A 132 14.83 -8.23 3.30
CA PHE A 132 15.93 -7.35 3.67
C PHE A 132 17.30 -8.06 3.64
N GLN A 133 17.34 -9.35 3.95
CA GLN A 133 18.55 -10.16 3.79
C GLN A 133 18.92 -10.36 2.32
N ALA A 134 17.93 -10.56 1.44
CA ALA A 134 18.14 -10.71 0.00
C ALA A 134 18.61 -9.41 -0.66
N ASP A 135 17.96 -8.28 -0.35
CA ASP A 135 18.40 -6.95 -0.72
C ASP A 135 17.99 -5.94 0.37
N PRO A 136 18.95 -5.32 1.09
CA PRO A 136 18.67 -4.41 2.18
C PRO A 136 18.30 -3.02 1.66
N ASN A 137 17.24 -2.91 0.87
CA ASN A 137 16.70 -1.66 0.35
C ASN A 137 15.78 -0.94 1.35
N GLU A 138 15.43 0.29 1.02
CA GLU A 138 14.66 1.18 1.90
C GLU A 138 13.23 0.67 2.15
N TYR A 139 12.55 0.17 1.12
CA TYR A 139 11.20 -0.37 1.24
C TYR A 139 11.16 -1.56 2.21
N MET A 140 12.11 -2.50 2.10
CA MET A 140 12.22 -3.64 3.01
C MET A 140 12.54 -3.19 4.43
N GLY A 141 13.54 -2.31 4.57
CA GLY A 141 14.01 -1.87 5.88
C GLY A 141 12.96 -1.10 6.66
N VAL A 142 12.27 -0.15 6.03
CA VAL A 142 11.24 0.66 6.68
C VAL A 142 10.06 -0.21 7.12
N ASN A 143 9.57 -1.10 6.26
CA ASN A 143 8.47 -2.00 6.64
C ASN A 143 8.87 -2.97 7.76
N LEU A 144 10.08 -3.53 7.70
CA LEU A 144 10.60 -4.39 8.77
C LEU A 144 10.69 -3.62 10.09
N ALA A 145 11.30 -2.43 10.10
CA ALA A 145 11.43 -1.59 11.28
C ALA A 145 10.06 -1.24 11.88
N ASN A 146 9.09 -0.85 11.05
CA ASN A 146 7.73 -0.54 11.49
C ASN A 146 7.07 -1.73 12.19
N LEU A 147 7.22 -2.95 11.65
CA LEU A 147 6.64 -4.15 12.23
C LEU A 147 7.37 -4.59 13.51
N LEU A 148 8.69 -4.39 13.62
CA LEU A 148 9.41 -4.61 14.88
C LEU A 148 8.90 -3.67 15.98
N VAL A 149 8.63 -2.40 15.66
CA VAL A 149 7.98 -1.47 16.60
C VAL A 149 6.59 -1.97 17.00
N CYS A 150 5.83 -2.60 16.10
CA CYS A 150 4.53 -3.20 16.44
C CYS A 150 4.63 -4.33 17.48
N THR A 151 5.79 -4.96 17.61
CA THR A 151 6.05 -5.96 18.66
C THR A 151 6.50 -5.35 20.00
N GLY A 152 6.52 -4.02 20.10
CA GLY A 152 6.97 -3.29 21.28
C GLY A 152 8.49 -3.12 21.38
N GLN A 153 9.23 -3.38 20.30
CA GLN A 153 10.67 -3.16 20.27
C GLN A 153 11.00 -1.66 20.21
N GLU A 154 11.99 -1.25 21.00
CA GLU A 154 12.48 0.13 21.07
C GLU A 154 13.93 0.18 20.56
N LEU A 155 14.35 1.32 19.98
CA LEU A 155 15.67 1.47 19.34
C LEU A 155 16.86 1.24 20.28
N ASN A 156 16.68 1.55 21.56
CA ASN A 156 17.68 1.41 22.62
C ASN A 156 17.82 -0.05 23.11
N THR A 157 16.82 -0.90 22.86
CA THR A 157 16.77 -2.28 23.39
C THR A 157 16.85 -3.34 22.30
N SER A 158 16.41 -3.03 21.07
CA SER A 158 16.48 -3.96 19.94
C SER A 158 17.69 -3.70 19.06
N GLN A 159 18.64 -4.64 19.08
CA GLN A 159 19.81 -4.63 18.22
C GLN A 159 19.43 -4.75 16.73
N GLU A 160 18.40 -5.55 16.42
CA GLU A 160 17.91 -5.71 15.04
C GLU A 160 17.35 -4.39 14.51
N LEU A 161 16.43 -3.76 15.27
CA LEU A 161 15.84 -2.48 14.90
C LEU A 161 16.89 -1.38 14.76
N ASN A 162 17.85 -1.31 15.69
CA ASN A 162 18.95 -0.36 15.64
C ASN A 162 19.79 -0.53 14.36
N ARG A 163 20.15 -1.79 14.02
CA ARG A 163 20.92 -2.09 12.81
C ARG A 163 20.17 -1.69 11.54
N ILE A 164 18.88 -2.00 11.46
CA ILE A 164 18.05 -1.64 10.30
C ILE A 164 17.98 -0.12 10.16
N CYS A 165 17.69 0.60 11.24
CA CYS A 165 17.64 2.07 11.21
C CYS A 165 18.98 2.70 10.85
N ASN A 166 20.12 2.12 11.25
CA ASN A 166 21.44 2.59 10.81
C ASN A 166 21.65 2.42 9.30
N VAL A 167 21.26 1.27 8.74
CA VAL A 167 21.32 1.04 7.28
C VAL A 167 20.44 2.04 6.54
N LEU A 168 19.21 2.25 7.02
CA LEU A 168 18.29 3.23 6.43
C LEU A 168 18.84 4.65 6.51
N ASN A 169 19.36 5.06 7.68
CA ASN A 169 19.93 6.40 7.89
C ASN A 169 21.12 6.68 6.96
N LEU A 170 21.97 5.68 6.72
CA LEU A 170 23.07 5.80 5.76
C LEU A 170 22.58 5.91 4.31
N ARG A 171 21.54 5.15 3.93
CA ARG A 171 20.98 5.21 2.57
C ARG A 171 20.33 6.55 2.27
N ILE A 172 19.45 7.02 3.15
CA ILE A 172 18.82 8.35 2.98
C ILE A 172 19.87 9.48 3.01
N GLY A 173 20.93 9.33 3.82
CA GLY A 173 22.03 10.30 3.86
C GLY A 173 22.78 10.42 2.54
N ARG A 174 22.87 9.35 1.75
CA ARG A 174 23.49 9.37 0.40
C ARG A 174 22.65 10.12 -0.64
N LYS A 175 21.35 10.29 -0.40
CA LYS A 175 20.47 11.08 -1.28
C LYS A 175 20.65 12.59 -1.11
N GLY A 176 21.35 13.01 -0.06
CA GLY A 176 21.72 14.40 0.17
C GLY A 176 20.68 15.19 0.97
N ASP A 177 20.67 16.51 0.78
CA ASP A 177 19.79 17.41 1.51
C ASP A 177 18.33 17.22 1.08
N ILE A 178 17.44 17.04 2.06
CA ILE A 178 16.00 16.87 1.85
C ILE A 178 15.35 17.97 1.01
N SER A 179 15.86 19.21 1.11
CA SER A 179 15.39 20.35 0.31
C SER A 179 15.62 20.19 -1.19
N LYS A 180 16.55 19.32 -1.59
CA LYS A 180 16.91 19.04 -2.98
C LYS A 180 16.28 17.76 -3.53
N LEU A 181 15.62 16.97 -2.67
CA LEU A 181 14.94 15.76 -3.11
C LEU A 181 13.68 16.13 -3.90
N THR A 182 13.54 15.53 -5.08
CA THR A 182 12.41 15.72 -6.00
C THR A 182 11.52 14.50 -6.09
N ASP A 183 12.02 13.32 -5.74
CA ASP A 183 11.23 12.10 -5.67
C ASP A 183 10.44 12.04 -4.36
N TYR A 184 9.14 11.77 -4.44
CA TYR A 184 8.26 11.72 -3.27
C TYR A 184 8.65 10.59 -2.32
N TRP A 185 8.97 9.41 -2.86
CA TRP A 185 9.28 8.23 -2.05
C TRP A 185 10.59 8.39 -1.28
N ASP A 186 11.54 9.14 -1.83
CA ASP A 186 12.76 9.54 -1.13
C ASP A 186 12.42 10.38 0.12
N VAL A 187 11.55 11.38 -0.01
CA VAL A 187 11.13 12.25 1.09
C VAL A 187 10.26 11.49 2.10
N ALA A 188 9.33 10.65 1.63
CA ALA A 188 8.50 9.80 2.47
C ALA A 188 9.33 8.81 3.28
N THR A 189 10.31 8.16 2.66
CA THR A 189 11.26 7.27 3.34
C THR A 189 12.06 8.04 4.39
N PHE A 190 12.56 9.23 4.04
CA PHE A 190 13.25 10.08 5.01
C PHE A 190 12.34 10.40 6.20
N PHE A 191 11.09 10.79 5.96
CA PHE A 191 10.12 11.09 6.99
C PHE A 191 9.87 9.90 7.92
N GLU A 192 9.58 8.71 7.36
CA GLU A 192 9.35 7.48 8.11
C GLU A 192 10.57 7.10 8.96
N VAL A 193 11.79 7.23 8.41
CA VAL A 193 13.03 6.95 9.16
C VAL A 193 13.24 7.94 10.30
N ARG A 194 12.97 9.24 10.12
CA ARG A 194 13.08 10.23 11.22
C ARG A 194 12.05 10.00 12.30
N VAL A 195 10.84 9.58 11.94
CA VAL A 195 9.86 9.14 12.93
C VAL A 195 10.36 7.89 13.65
N LEU A 196 10.86 6.88 12.94
CA LEU A 196 11.47 5.68 13.55
C LEU A 196 12.62 6.03 14.51
N LEU A 197 13.42 7.05 14.21
CA LEU A 197 14.51 7.54 15.08
C LEU A 197 14.07 8.52 16.18
N GLU A 198 12.79 8.88 16.22
CA GLU A 198 12.23 9.90 17.13
C GLU A 198 12.87 11.29 16.98
N GLU A 199 13.41 11.58 15.80
CA GLU A 199 14.02 12.86 15.44
C GLU A 199 12.97 13.84 14.90
N TYR A 200 12.04 14.26 15.76
CA TYR A 200 10.86 15.02 15.34
C TYR A 200 11.17 16.36 14.65
N THR A 201 12.28 17.02 14.96
CA THR A 201 12.70 18.24 14.23
C THR A 201 12.95 17.95 12.74
N SER A 202 13.64 16.85 12.46
CA SER A 202 13.90 16.40 11.08
C SER A 202 12.64 15.82 10.43
N ALA A 203 11.78 15.17 11.21
CA ALA A 203 10.49 14.66 10.72
C ALA A 203 9.56 15.81 10.30
N VAL A 204 9.52 16.92 11.06
CA VAL A 204 8.77 18.13 10.72
C VAL A 204 9.24 18.72 9.39
N ARG A 205 10.57 18.84 9.19
CA ARG A 205 11.12 19.32 7.91
C ARG A 205 10.72 18.43 6.73
N ALA A 206 10.62 17.12 6.96
CA ALA A 206 10.22 16.17 5.93
C ALA A 206 8.74 16.27 5.59
N VAL A 207 7.87 16.40 6.58
CA VAL A 207 6.43 16.56 6.33
C VAL A 207 6.09 17.90 5.70
N GLU A 208 6.80 18.98 6.05
CA GLU A 208 6.72 20.27 5.36
C GLU A 208 7.12 20.14 3.88
N ARG A 209 8.17 19.37 3.59
CA ARG A 209 8.58 19.09 2.20
C ARG A 209 7.52 18.26 1.47
N ILE A 210 6.97 17.23 2.11
CA ILE A 210 5.86 16.42 1.56
C ILE A 210 4.68 17.34 1.21
N TYR A 211 4.27 18.21 2.12
CA TYR A 211 3.18 19.16 1.87
C TYR A 211 3.50 20.09 0.68
N ALA A 212 4.71 20.63 0.61
CA ALA A 212 5.14 21.50 -0.49
C ALA A 212 5.27 20.78 -1.85
N MET A 213 5.37 19.44 -1.86
CA MET A 213 5.40 18.65 -3.09
C MET A 213 4.00 18.38 -3.65
N ASP A 214 2.94 18.61 -2.87
CA ASP A 214 1.54 18.37 -3.25
C ASP A 214 1.32 17.00 -3.91
N PRO A 215 1.71 15.89 -3.23
CA PRO A 215 1.64 14.56 -3.83
C PRO A 215 0.18 14.13 -4.01
N PRO A 216 -0.10 13.21 -4.95
CA PRO A 216 -1.37 12.53 -5.01
C PRO A 216 -1.79 11.96 -3.65
N ILE A 217 -3.07 12.11 -3.30
CA ILE A 217 -3.64 11.72 -2.00
C ILE A 217 -3.28 10.29 -1.59
N TRP A 218 -3.21 9.37 -2.54
CA TRP A 218 -2.90 7.97 -2.28
C TRP A 218 -1.47 7.73 -1.79
N GLN A 219 -0.52 8.51 -2.31
CA GLN A 219 0.87 8.48 -1.85
C GLN A 219 0.96 8.95 -0.40
N LEU A 220 0.31 10.08 -0.12
CA LEU A 220 0.22 10.64 1.23
C LEU A 220 -0.48 9.66 2.19
N ALA A 221 -1.61 9.08 1.78
CA ALA A 221 -2.36 8.11 2.58
C ALA A 221 -1.54 6.87 2.93
N SER A 222 -0.70 6.39 2.01
CA SER A 222 0.20 5.26 2.26
C SER A 222 1.24 5.60 3.34
N THR A 223 1.92 6.75 3.22
CA THR A 223 2.92 7.21 4.20
C THR A 223 2.30 7.46 5.57
N LEU A 224 1.16 8.16 5.64
CA LEU A 224 0.47 8.39 6.91
C LEU A 224 0.01 7.09 7.58
N ARG A 225 -0.36 6.06 6.81
CA ARG A 225 -0.71 4.75 7.36
C ARG A 225 0.47 4.11 8.10
N ASN A 226 1.68 4.21 7.56
CA ASN A 226 2.89 3.73 8.23
C ASN A 226 3.18 4.54 9.50
N ILE A 227 3.10 5.87 9.43
CA ILE A 227 3.35 6.73 10.60
C ILE A 227 2.35 6.48 11.73
N ARG A 228 1.05 6.34 11.40
CA ARG A 228 0.01 6.00 12.37
C ARG A 228 0.28 4.65 13.02
N LEU A 229 0.76 3.67 12.26
CA LEU A 229 1.13 2.36 12.80
C LEU A 229 2.27 2.49 13.83
N ILE A 230 3.34 3.21 13.50
CA ILE A 230 4.46 3.47 14.42
C ILE A 230 3.95 4.16 15.69
N ASN A 231 3.16 5.22 15.54
CA ASN A 231 2.64 6.00 16.67
C ASN A 231 1.68 5.20 17.56
N HIS A 232 0.89 4.30 16.98
CA HIS A 232 -0.06 3.46 17.74
C HIS A 232 0.67 2.51 18.69
N PHE A 233 1.77 1.91 18.24
CA PHE A 233 2.51 0.90 19.01
C PHE A 233 3.61 1.46 19.90
N ARG A 234 3.96 2.74 19.72
CA ARG A 234 4.81 3.44 20.67
C ARG A 234 4.03 3.83 21.91
N LYS A 235 4.68 3.67 23.05
CA LYS A 235 4.12 4.15 24.32
C LYS A 235 3.89 5.67 24.19
N PRO A 236 2.66 6.16 24.45
CA PRO A 236 2.44 7.59 24.50
C PRO A 236 3.35 8.18 25.58
N ALA A 237 3.94 9.35 25.30
CA ALA A 237 4.59 10.11 26.34
C ALA A 237 3.54 10.36 27.43
N HIS A 238 3.77 9.83 28.65
CA HIS A 238 2.81 9.87 29.75
C HIS A 238 2.42 11.30 30.20
N ASP A 239 3.11 12.32 29.67
CA ASP A 239 2.88 13.71 30.02
C ASP A 239 2.96 14.61 28.77
N LYS A 240 1.80 15.03 28.25
CA LYS A 240 1.70 15.96 27.11
C LYS A 240 2.37 17.31 27.40
N ALA A 241 2.47 17.72 28.67
CA ALA A 241 3.13 18.98 29.04
C ALA A 241 4.65 18.92 28.78
N LYS A 242 5.25 17.72 28.78
CA LYS A 242 6.68 17.49 28.52
C LYS A 242 7.04 17.28 27.04
N LEU A 243 6.07 17.35 26.12
CA LEU A 243 6.35 17.23 24.69
C LEU A 243 7.20 18.42 24.22
N THR A 244 8.28 18.12 23.50
CA THR A 244 9.11 19.13 22.85
C THR A 244 8.29 19.93 21.83
N PRO A 245 8.65 21.19 21.53
CA PRO A 245 7.98 21.98 20.50
C PRO A 245 7.91 21.25 19.15
N ALA A 246 9.00 20.58 18.76
CA ALA A 246 9.05 19.79 17.53
C ALA A 246 8.04 18.63 17.52
N ARG A 247 7.85 17.96 18.66
CA ARG A 247 6.86 16.88 18.75
C ARG A 247 5.43 17.40 18.66
N ARG A 248 5.11 18.54 19.28
CA ARG A 248 3.78 19.18 19.14
C ARG A 248 3.48 19.57 17.70
N LEU A 249 4.48 20.12 16.99
CA LEU A 249 4.33 20.47 15.58
C LEU A 249 4.18 19.24 14.68
N PHE A 250 4.91 18.16 14.97
CA PHE A 250 4.70 16.88 14.32
C PHE A 250 3.28 16.36 14.53
N ASP A 251 2.78 16.36 15.78
CA ASP A 251 1.41 15.89 16.07
C ASP A 251 0.36 16.73 15.31
N PHE A 252 0.54 18.06 15.25
CA PHE A 252 -0.28 18.95 14.40
C PHE A 252 -0.28 18.53 12.93
N TRP A 253 0.91 18.32 12.34
CA TRP A 253 1.02 17.87 10.95
C TRP A 253 0.32 16.54 10.71
N MET A 254 0.39 15.61 11.67
CA MET A 254 -0.27 14.32 11.57
C MET A 254 -1.79 14.43 11.62
N GLU A 255 -2.33 15.32 12.46
CA GLU A 255 -3.77 15.62 12.48
C GLU A 255 -4.19 16.28 11.16
N PHE A 256 -3.54 17.38 10.77
CA PHE A 256 -3.86 18.14 9.55
C PHE A 256 -3.85 17.26 8.29
N LEU A 257 -2.78 16.51 8.05
CA LEU A 257 -2.70 15.66 6.85
C LEU A 257 -3.65 14.46 6.92
N SER A 258 -4.04 14.03 8.12
CA SER A 258 -5.07 13.00 8.28
C SER A 258 -6.44 13.50 7.84
N ASP A 259 -6.76 14.75 8.16
CA ASP A 259 -8.00 15.40 7.74
C ASP A 259 -8.02 15.58 6.22
N VAL A 260 -6.91 16.06 5.62
CA VAL A 260 -6.75 16.19 4.16
C VAL A 260 -7.04 14.87 3.43
N VAL A 261 -6.45 13.76 3.90
CA VAL A 261 -6.67 12.44 3.29
C VAL A 261 -8.12 11.98 3.46
N THR A 262 -8.75 12.29 4.59
CA THR A 262 -10.13 11.87 4.89
C THR A 262 -11.15 12.65 4.07
N GLU A 263 -11.04 13.98 4.02
CA GLU A 263 -11.92 14.86 3.23
C GLU A 263 -11.79 14.57 1.72
N SER A 264 -10.57 14.33 1.25
CA SER A 264 -10.33 13.97 -0.14
C SER A 264 -10.93 12.60 -0.49
N GLY A 265 -10.87 11.62 0.41
CA GLY A 265 -11.52 10.33 0.23
C GLY A 265 -13.06 10.43 0.17
N GLN A 266 -13.66 11.33 0.95
CA GLN A 266 -15.10 11.60 0.91
C GLN A 266 -15.52 12.33 -0.37
N SER A 267 -14.73 13.30 -0.84
CA SER A 267 -15.01 14.01 -2.10
C SER A 267 -14.91 13.10 -3.33
N LEU A 268 -13.94 12.18 -3.36
CA LEU A 268 -13.81 11.13 -4.39
C LEU A 268 -14.97 10.12 -4.37
N GLN A 269 -15.52 9.79 -3.20
CA GLN A 269 -16.74 8.97 -3.09
C GLN A 269 -17.99 9.73 -3.53
N SER A 270 -18.07 11.04 -3.27
CA SER A 270 -19.19 11.88 -3.70
C SER A 270 -19.20 12.14 -5.21
N SER A 271 -18.03 12.22 -5.86
CA SER A 271 -17.90 12.40 -7.31
C SER A 271 -18.10 11.10 -8.10
N THR A 272 -17.79 9.94 -7.52
CA THR A 272 -18.10 8.62 -8.11
C THR A 272 -19.55 8.18 -7.92
N ASN A 273 -20.23 8.70 -6.89
CA ASN A 273 -21.68 8.53 -6.71
C ASN A 273 -22.53 9.49 -7.58
N GLY A 274 -21.91 10.31 -8.43
CA GLY A 274 -22.60 11.22 -9.36
C GLY A 274 -23.23 10.57 -10.60
N THR A 275 -23.03 9.28 -10.83
CA THR A 275 -23.65 8.54 -11.97
C THR A 275 -24.08 7.12 -11.58
N CYS A 276 -24.86 7.00 -10.52
CA CYS A 276 -25.77 5.85 -10.38
C CYS A 276 -26.93 6.25 -9.47
N LEU A 277 -28.04 6.67 -10.07
CA LEU A 277 -29.31 6.69 -9.36
C LEU A 277 -29.61 5.25 -8.93
N SER A 278 -29.62 5.05 -7.63
CA SER A 278 -30.10 3.86 -6.95
C SER A 278 -31.50 3.47 -7.44
N ALA A 279 -31.61 2.35 -8.13
CA ALA A 279 -32.83 1.55 -8.10
C ALA A 279 -32.74 0.65 -6.86
N ASP A 280 -33.55 0.98 -5.85
CA ASP A 280 -34.32 0.02 -5.04
C ASP A 280 -34.91 0.75 -3.84
N ALA A 281 -36.11 1.29 -4.03
CA ALA A 281 -36.99 1.72 -2.95
C ALA A 281 -37.99 0.58 -2.66
N ILE A 282 -37.84 -0.02 -1.49
CA ILE A 282 -38.87 -0.19 -0.45
C ILE A 282 -40.29 -0.52 -0.94
N VAL A 283 -40.70 -1.75 -0.64
CA VAL A 283 -42.11 -2.17 -0.54
C VAL A 283 -42.75 -1.51 0.68
N ASN A 284 -43.68 -0.58 0.49
CA ASN A 284 -45.04 -0.60 1.06
C ASN A 284 -45.81 0.68 0.75
N GLY A 285 -47.08 0.49 0.40
CA GLY A 285 -47.89 1.45 -0.34
C GLY A 285 -48.47 2.63 0.44
N SER A 286 -48.78 3.69 -0.29
CA SER A 286 -50.05 4.41 -0.20
C SER A 286 -50.22 5.24 -1.47
N LYS A 287 -51.44 5.23 -2.01
CA LYS A 287 -51.89 5.95 -3.21
C LYS A 287 -51.64 7.45 -3.07
N PHE A 288 -51.22 8.12 -4.14
CA PHE A 288 -51.94 9.26 -4.73
C PHE A 288 -51.49 9.48 -6.18
N SER A 289 -52.48 9.66 -7.04
CA SER A 289 -52.44 9.96 -8.48
C SER A 289 -52.33 11.47 -8.74
N VAL A 290 -51.60 11.89 -9.78
CA VAL A 290 -52.08 12.57 -11.03
C VAL A 290 -50.88 13.27 -11.75
N PRO A 291 -50.92 13.45 -13.10
CA PRO A 291 -49.76 13.42 -13.99
C PRO A 291 -49.37 14.79 -14.60
N ILE A 292 -48.39 14.75 -15.52
CA ILE A 292 -48.26 15.51 -16.80
C ILE A 292 -46.89 16.23 -16.96
N ASP A 293 -46.14 15.66 -17.89
CA ASP A 293 -45.40 16.22 -19.03
C ASP A 293 -44.35 17.35 -18.92
N CYS A 294 -43.32 17.09 -19.73
CA CYS A 294 -42.60 17.98 -20.67
C CYS A 294 -41.20 18.50 -20.31
N LEU A 295 -40.24 17.95 -21.08
CA LEU A 295 -39.29 18.66 -21.94
C LEU A 295 -38.25 19.57 -21.27
N CYS A 296 -37.02 19.05 -21.12
CA CYS A 296 -35.87 19.36 -21.99
C CYS A 296 -34.68 18.49 -21.62
#